data_AF-A0A953Z1M8-F1
#
_entry.id   AF-A0A953Z1M8-F1
#
_cell.length_a   1.000
_cell.length_b   1.000
_cell.length_c   1.000
_cell.angle_alpha   90.00
_cell.angle_beta   90.00
_cell.angle_gamma   90.00
#
_symmetry.space_group_name_H-M   'P 1'
#
loop_
_entity.id
_entity.type
_entity.pdbx_description
1 polymer ?
#
loop_
_entity_poly.entity_id
_entity_poly.type
_entity_poly.pdbx_seq_one_letter_code
_entity_poly.pdbx_strand_id
1 'polypeptide(L)'
;MKRISYLLMLTLISAALVACGGGGGSSSPVANNGGGTNSIAPTITSAAPQVATEGQLYTYTATTGGSAPQSFFWNNLPSWLSANGATISGTPAAAHIGTQGPITLTVTNGTLPNANQTFSIQVIAAGGNGGVETAFLLTDAPVDELSVFQIEVTKIDIEDTSNNT
;
A
#
# COMPACT_ATOMS: atom_id res chain seq x y z
N MET A 1 -27.54 32.96 0.85
CA MET A 1 -28.97 32.64 1.05
C MET A 1 -29.28 31.42 0.19
N LYS A 2 -29.86 30.38 0.79
CA LYS A 2 -30.02 29.04 0.21
C LYS A 2 -31.40 28.90 -0.48
N ARG A 3 -31.38 28.42 -1.73
CA ARG A 3 -32.38 27.57 -2.45
C ARG A 3 -33.76 28.15 -2.80
N ILE A 4 -33.96 28.45 -4.08
CA ILE A 4 -35.25 28.52 -4.78
C ILE A 4 -35.10 27.59 -6.00
N SER A 5 -35.49 26.31 -5.96
CA SER A 5 -36.85 25.75 -6.02
C SER A 5 -37.54 25.99 -7.38
N TYR A 6 -36.96 25.44 -8.45
CA TYR A 6 -37.57 25.36 -9.78
C TYR A 6 -38.53 24.15 -9.89
N LEU A 7 -39.55 24.10 -9.02
CA LEU A 7 -40.54 23.02 -9.03
C LEU A 7 -41.99 23.54 -9.01
N LEU A 8 -42.29 24.63 -9.71
CA LEU A 8 -43.66 25.04 -9.96
C LEU A 8 -43.89 25.32 -11.46
N MET A 9 -44.37 24.28 -12.15
CA MET A 9 -45.59 24.34 -12.96
C MET A 9 -45.61 25.26 -14.19
N LEU A 10 -45.32 24.72 -15.39
CA LEU A 10 -46.14 24.94 -16.60
C LEU A 10 -45.64 24.10 -17.81
N THR A 11 -46.35 23.02 -18.14
CA THR A 11 -46.76 22.67 -19.53
C THR A 11 -47.99 21.76 -19.49
N LEU A 12 -49.16 22.38 -19.67
CA LEU A 12 -50.40 21.77 -20.19
C LEU A 12 -50.16 21.38 -21.68
N ILE A 13 -50.80 20.44 -22.40
CA ILE A 13 -52.09 19.73 -22.28
C ILE A 13 -52.18 18.62 -23.37
N SER A 14 -52.89 17.53 -23.04
CA SER A 14 -53.74 16.62 -23.85
C SER A 14 -53.28 15.91 -25.14
N ALA A 15 -53.50 14.57 -25.17
CA ALA A 15 -54.47 13.91 -26.05
C ALA A 15 -54.72 12.46 -25.59
N ALA A 16 -55.99 12.08 -25.45
CA ALA A 16 -56.41 10.70 -25.22
C ALA A 16 -56.53 9.96 -26.55
N LEU A 17 -56.00 8.74 -26.62
CA LEU A 17 -56.46 7.74 -27.59
C LEU A 17 -56.59 6.38 -26.89
N VAL A 18 -57.82 5.89 -26.81
CA VAL A 18 -58.13 4.52 -26.41
C VAL A 18 -57.67 3.59 -27.54
N ALA A 19 -56.78 2.66 -27.19
CA ALA A 19 -56.54 1.45 -27.96
C ALA A 19 -56.71 0.27 -27.02
N CYS A 20 -57.95 -0.22 -26.92
CA CYS A 20 -58.25 -1.53 -26.36
C CYS A 20 -57.91 -2.58 -27.41
N GLY A 21 -56.70 -3.13 -27.35
CA GLY A 21 -56.26 -4.28 -28.13
C GLY A 21 -55.75 -5.37 -27.19
N GLY A 22 -56.56 -6.39 -26.96
CA GLY A 22 -56.17 -7.60 -26.24
C GLY A 22 -55.31 -8.53 -27.12
N GLY A 23 -54.43 -9.29 -26.48
CA GLY A 23 -53.65 -10.34 -27.12
C GLY A 23 -52.89 -11.15 -26.08
N GLY A 24 -53.41 -12.33 -25.75
CA GLY A 24 -52.86 -13.23 -24.76
C GLY A 24 -51.49 -13.77 -25.15
N GLY A 25 -50.66 -13.91 -24.13
CA GLY A 25 -49.43 -14.65 -24.14
C GLY A 25 -48.93 -14.63 -22.72
N SER A 26 -49.10 -15.74 -22.01
CA SER A 26 -48.38 -16.02 -20.78
C SER A 26 -46.89 -16.05 -21.11
N SER A 27 -46.31 -14.86 -21.29
CA SER A 27 -44.93 -14.64 -20.90
C SER A 27 -44.99 -14.89 -19.41
N SER A 28 -44.70 -16.14 -19.02
CA SER A 28 -44.14 -16.42 -17.70
C SER A 28 -43.31 -15.19 -17.34
N PRO A 29 -43.46 -14.56 -16.17
CA PRO A 29 -42.40 -13.69 -15.75
C PRO A 29 -41.16 -14.58 -15.81
N VAL A 30 -40.31 -14.37 -16.81
CA VAL A 30 -38.90 -14.49 -16.56
C VAL A 30 -38.73 -13.40 -15.51
N ALA A 31 -38.91 -13.80 -14.26
CA ALA A 31 -38.07 -13.30 -13.22
C ALA A 31 -36.68 -13.57 -13.78
N ASN A 32 -36.18 -12.61 -14.57
CA ASN A 32 -34.78 -12.40 -14.63
C ASN A 32 -34.53 -12.01 -13.19
N ASN A 33 -34.28 -13.03 -12.37
CA ASN A 33 -33.62 -12.92 -11.11
C ASN A 33 -32.29 -12.30 -11.53
N GLY A 34 -32.31 -10.97 -11.69
CA GLY A 34 -31.18 -10.12 -11.49
C GLY A 34 -30.80 -10.44 -10.06
N GLY A 35 -30.05 -11.53 -9.91
CA GLY A 35 -29.18 -11.74 -8.79
C GLY A 35 -28.29 -10.53 -8.84
N GLY A 36 -28.73 -9.47 -8.16
CA GLY A 36 -27.82 -8.51 -7.60
C GLY A 36 -26.90 -9.38 -6.77
N THR A 37 -25.75 -9.72 -7.35
CA THR A 37 -24.67 -10.31 -6.61
C THR A 37 -24.42 -9.29 -5.51
N ASN A 38 -24.84 -9.62 -4.29
CA ASN A 38 -24.50 -8.83 -3.12
C ASN A 38 -22.99 -8.99 -2.93
N SER A 39 -22.25 -8.29 -3.77
CA SER A 39 -20.82 -8.30 -3.86
C SER A 39 -20.30 -7.48 -2.70
N ILE A 40 -19.35 -8.05 -1.98
CA ILE A 40 -18.77 -7.42 -0.79
C ILE A 40 -17.58 -6.60 -1.28
N ALA A 41 -17.55 -5.32 -0.89
CA ALA A 41 -16.44 -4.43 -1.19
C ALA A 41 -15.09 -5.04 -0.75
N PRO A 42 -14.01 -4.80 -1.50
CA PRO A 42 -12.70 -5.35 -1.18
C PRO A 42 -12.15 -4.76 0.12
N THR A 43 -11.30 -5.54 0.80
CA THR A 43 -10.48 -5.09 1.92
C THR A 43 -9.07 -5.64 1.76
N ILE A 44 -8.05 -4.94 2.29
CA ILE A 44 -6.67 -5.43 2.38
C ILE A 44 -6.39 -5.69 3.86
N THR A 45 -6.04 -6.93 4.22
CA THR A 45 -5.85 -7.36 5.62
C THR A 45 -4.40 -7.63 5.98
N SER A 46 -3.52 -7.74 4.98
CA SER A 46 -2.07 -7.87 5.18
C SER A 46 -1.39 -6.52 5.33
N ALA A 47 -0.22 -6.51 5.96
CA ALA A 47 0.69 -5.36 5.98
C ALA A 47 1.97 -5.70 5.20
N ALA A 48 2.43 -4.77 4.36
CA ALA A 48 3.69 -4.94 3.62
C ALA A 48 4.90 -4.81 4.56
N PRO A 49 5.96 -5.65 4.41
CA PRO A 49 7.22 -5.43 5.10
C PRO A 49 7.81 -4.06 4.70
N GLN A 50 8.19 -3.25 5.69
CA GLN A 50 8.69 -1.89 5.44
C GLN A 50 10.21 -1.81 5.37
N VAL A 51 10.90 -2.94 5.42
CA VAL A 51 12.37 -3.01 5.33
C VAL A 51 12.75 -4.04 4.27
N ALA A 52 13.68 -3.67 3.41
CA ALA A 52 14.34 -4.57 2.47
C ALA A 52 15.86 -4.45 2.64
N THR A 53 16.57 -5.55 2.42
CA THR A 53 18.03 -5.55 2.47
C THR A 53 18.57 -5.63 1.05
N GLU A 54 19.57 -4.81 0.74
CA GLU A 54 20.32 -4.89 -0.50
C GLU A 54 20.72 -6.33 -0.83
N GLY A 55 20.60 -6.72 -2.10
CA GLY A 55 20.97 -8.05 -2.57
C GLY A 55 20.07 -9.19 -2.04
N GLN A 56 19.12 -8.92 -1.16
CA GLN A 56 18.15 -9.91 -0.66
C GLN A 56 16.81 -9.78 -1.38
N LEU A 57 16.19 -10.92 -1.66
CA LEU A 57 14.87 -10.95 -2.28
C LEU A 57 13.83 -10.37 -1.30
N TYR A 58 13.18 -9.30 -1.73
CA TYR A 58 11.96 -8.79 -1.11
C TYR A 58 10.74 -9.41 -1.80
N THR A 59 9.75 -9.80 -1.01
CA THR A 59 8.46 -10.29 -1.51
C THR A 59 7.34 -9.84 -0.60
N TYR A 60 6.23 -9.42 -1.21
CA TYR A 60 4.98 -9.13 -0.50
C TYR A 60 3.80 -9.60 -1.33
N THR A 61 2.96 -10.45 -0.75
CA THR A 61 1.68 -10.86 -1.33
C THR A 61 0.54 -10.28 -0.51
N ALA A 62 -0.28 -9.44 -1.12
CA ALA A 62 -1.43 -8.86 -0.47
C ALA A 62 -2.51 -9.92 -0.19
N THR A 63 -2.99 -9.97 1.05
CA THR A 63 -4.17 -10.75 1.43
C THR A 63 -5.38 -9.84 1.41
N THR A 64 -6.43 -10.27 0.71
CA THR A 64 -7.64 -9.48 0.50
C THR A 64 -8.90 -10.23 0.93
N GLY A 65 -9.89 -9.47 1.38
CA GLY A 65 -11.27 -9.94 1.56
C GLY A 65 -12.20 -9.33 0.50
N GLY A 66 -13.48 -9.69 0.53
CA GLY A 66 -14.49 -9.24 -0.42
C GLY A 66 -14.80 -10.28 -1.51
N SER A 67 -15.73 -9.96 -2.41
CA SER A 67 -16.15 -10.86 -3.48
C SER A 67 -15.14 -10.89 -4.63
N ALA A 68 -14.94 -12.06 -5.23
CA ALA A 68 -14.15 -12.26 -6.44
C ALA A 68 -15.00 -12.05 -7.71
N PRO A 69 -14.40 -11.76 -8.88
CA PRO A 69 -12.97 -11.54 -9.13
C PRO A 69 -12.47 -10.17 -8.62
N GLN A 70 -11.19 -10.10 -8.26
CA GLN A 70 -10.53 -8.87 -7.81
C GLN A 70 -9.41 -8.47 -8.77
N SER A 71 -9.25 -7.15 -8.98
CA SER A 71 -8.18 -6.56 -9.77
C SER A 71 -7.25 -5.76 -8.86
N PHE A 72 -5.95 -5.91 -9.09
CA PHE A 72 -4.88 -5.32 -8.27
C PHE A 72 -4.12 -4.29 -9.09
N PHE A 73 -4.00 -3.08 -8.55
CA PHE A 73 -3.31 -1.96 -9.19
C PHE A 73 -2.22 -1.44 -8.27
N TRP A 74 -0.97 -1.58 -8.71
CA TRP A 74 0.20 -1.07 -8.00
C TRP A 74 0.67 0.23 -8.64
N ASN A 75 0.89 1.26 -7.83
CA ASN A 75 1.36 2.57 -8.26
C ASN A 75 2.67 2.92 -7.55
N ASN A 76 3.53 3.69 -8.23
CA ASN A 76 4.83 4.16 -7.75
C ASN A 76 5.76 3.04 -7.27
N LEU A 77 5.78 1.91 -7.99
CA LEU A 77 6.76 0.86 -7.70
C LEU A 77 8.17 1.36 -8.03
N PRO A 78 9.14 1.20 -7.09
CA PRO A 78 10.55 1.35 -7.39
C PRO A 78 10.97 0.47 -8.56
N SER A 79 11.98 0.90 -9.32
CA SER A 79 12.48 0.19 -10.52
C SER A 79 12.93 -1.24 -10.26
N TRP A 80 13.31 -1.58 -9.02
CA TRP A 80 13.74 -2.91 -8.61
C TRP A 80 12.58 -3.84 -8.21
N LEU A 81 11.34 -3.35 -8.13
CA LEU A 81 10.14 -4.14 -7.85
C LEU A 81 9.30 -4.38 -9.10
N SER A 82 8.74 -5.57 -9.19
CA SER A 82 7.77 -5.96 -10.22
C SER A 82 6.50 -6.51 -9.58
N ALA A 83 5.35 -6.23 -10.18
CA ALA A 83 4.06 -6.74 -9.74
C ALA A 83 3.61 -7.94 -10.59
N ASN A 84 3.01 -8.92 -9.94
CA ASN A 84 2.27 -10.01 -10.55
C ASN A 84 0.99 -10.26 -9.72
N GLY A 85 -0.12 -9.67 -10.17
CA GLY A 85 -1.39 -9.70 -9.45
C GLY A 85 -1.28 -9.08 -8.05
N ALA A 86 -1.56 -9.89 -7.02
CA ALA A 86 -1.49 -9.48 -5.62
C ALA A 86 -0.06 -9.43 -5.05
N THR A 87 0.94 -9.89 -5.80
CA THR A 87 2.32 -10.01 -5.32
C THR A 87 3.22 -8.96 -5.95
N ILE A 88 4.08 -8.35 -5.14
CA ILE A 88 5.25 -7.61 -5.60
C ILE A 88 6.52 -8.32 -5.13
N SER A 89 7.53 -8.38 -5.99
CA SER A 89 8.81 -8.97 -5.64
C SER A 89 9.97 -8.31 -6.40
N GLY A 90 11.16 -8.45 -5.86
CA GLY A 90 12.38 -7.91 -6.46
C GLY A 90 13.55 -7.87 -5.48
N THR A 91 14.72 -7.51 -5.99
CA THR A 91 15.97 -7.46 -5.21
C THR A 91 16.57 -6.06 -5.35
N PRO A 92 16.67 -5.27 -4.28
CA PRO A 92 17.27 -3.95 -4.37
C PRO A 92 18.80 -4.06 -4.50
N ALA A 93 19.38 -3.33 -5.46
CA ALA A 93 20.82 -3.03 -5.51
C ALA A 93 21.24 -1.89 -4.56
N ALA A 94 22.55 -1.69 -4.35
CA ALA A 94 23.15 -0.59 -3.58
C ALA A 94 22.55 0.80 -3.89
N ALA A 95 22.26 1.06 -5.17
CA ALA A 95 21.70 2.33 -5.63
C ALA A 95 20.30 2.65 -5.08
N HIS A 96 19.62 1.66 -4.48
CA HIS A 96 18.28 1.81 -3.93
C HIS A 96 18.27 1.97 -2.40
N ILE A 97 19.42 2.00 -1.73
CA ILE A 97 19.52 2.27 -0.28
C ILE A 97 18.81 3.59 0.03
N GLY A 98 17.99 3.60 1.08
CA GLY A 98 17.13 4.73 1.42
C GLY A 98 15.63 4.40 1.37
N THR A 99 14.81 5.42 1.57
CA THR A 99 13.34 5.28 1.55
C THR A 99 12.82 5.22 0.12
N GLN A 100 12.06 4.17 -0.19
CA GLN A 100 11.44 3.91 -1.49
C GLN A 100 9.92 4.00 -1.35
N GLY A 101 9.29 4.95 -2.05
CA GLY A 101 7.84 5.15 -2.00
C GLY A 101 7.43 6.63 -2.09
N PRO A 102 6.13 6.94 -1.84
CA PRO A 102 5.10 6.03 -1.35
C PRO A 102 4.55 5.10 -2.44
N ILE A 103 4.53 3.80 -2.14
CA ILE A 103 3.92 2.75 -2.96
C ILE A 103 2.45 2.64 -2.57
N THR A 104 1.55 2.52 -3.55
CA THR A 104 0.12 2.35 -3.30
C THR A 104 -0.43 1.12 -4.01
N LEU A 105 -1.11 0.26 -3.25
CA LEU A 105 -1.95 -0.82 -3.75
C LEU A 105 -3.41 -0.37 -3.71
N THR A 106 -4.09 -0.47 -4.86
CA THR A 106 -5.55 -0.35 -4.96
C THR A 106 -6.14 -1.68 -5.41
N VAL A 107 -7.15 -2.17 -4.68
CA VAL A 107 -7.90 -3.38 -5.02
C VAL A 107 -9.35 -3.01 -5.31
N THR A 108 -9.88 -3.52 -6.42
CA THR A 108 -11.28 -3.31 -6.84
C THR A 108 -11.91 -4.61 -7.32
N ASN A 109 -13.22 -4.74 -7.13
CA ASN A 109 -14.06 -5.79 -7.68
C ASN A 109 -15.36 -5.23 -8.30
N GLY A 110 -15.38 -3.92 -8.62
CA GLY A 110 -16.58 -3.22 -9.08
C GLY A 110 -17.57 -2.82 -7.98
N THR A 111 -17.34 -3.20 -6.72
CA THR A 111 -18.11 -2.76 -5.56
C THR A 111 -17.33 -1.73 -4.75
N LEU A 112 -17.97 -0.59 -4.43
CA LEU A 112 -17.36 0.46 -3.63
C LEU A 112 -17.54 0.21 -2.12
N PRO A 113 -16.60 0.66 -1.27
CA PRO A 113 -15.36 1.36 -1.63
C PRO A 113 -14.26 0.42 -2.14
N ASN A 114 -13.35 0.94 -2.97
CA ASN A 114 -12.10 0.23 -3.27
C ASN A 114 -11.21 0.18 -2.03
N ALA A 115 -10.45 -0.91 -1.88
CA ALA A 115 -9.46 -1.00 -0.81
C ALA A 115 -8.17 -0.33 -1.26
N ASN A 116 -7.54 0.42 -0.36
CA ASN A 116 -6.27 1.10 -0.63
C ASN A 116 -5.31 0.85 0.52
N GLN A 117 -4.05 0.60 0.20
CA GLN A 117 -2.95 0.53 1.15
C GLN A 117 -1.76 1.30 0.59
N THR A 118 -1.21 2.22 1.40
CA THR A 118 -0.03 3.01 1.05
C THR A 118 1.07 2.75 2.08
N PHE A 119 2.30 2.54 1.61
CA PHE A 119 3.46 2.30 2.45
C PHE A 119 4.75 2.74 1.75
N SER A 120 5.86 2.76 2.47
CA SER A 120 7.21 2.92 1.92
C SER A 120 8.09 1.79 2.40
N ILE A 121 9.15 1.50 1.65
CA ILE A 121 10.14 0.48 1.99
C ILE A 121 11.46 1.18 2.28
N GLN A 122 12.02 0.97 3.46
CA GLN A 122 13.38 1.37 3.78
C GLN A 122 14.35 0.28 3.31
N VAL A 123 15.20 0.61 2.34
CA VAL A 123 16.26 -0.29 1.90
C VAL A 123 17.52 -0.04 2.74
N ILE A 124 18.08 -1.10 3.31
CA ILE A 124 19.32 -1.09 4.10
C ILE A 124 20.44 -1.86 3.38
N ALA A 125 21.69 -1.48 3.63
CA ALA A 125 22.86 -2.12 3.02
C ALA A 125 23.03 -3.58 3.51
N ALA A 126 23.47 -4.47 2.61
CA ALA A 126 23.81 -5.84 2.96
C ALA A 126 25.21 -5.86 3.59
N GLY A 127 25.28 -5.97 4.91
CA GLY A 127 26.58 -6.08 5.58
C GLY A 127 27.30 -4.74 5.77
N GLY A 128 26.56 -3.63 5.77
CA GLY A 128 26.94 -2.60 6.72
C GLY A 128 26.85 -3.28 8.08
N ASN A 129 28.00 -3.54 8.72
CA ASN A 129 28.03 -3.40 10.18
C ASN A 129 27.17 -2.17 10.40
N GLY A 130 26.04 -2.33 11.08
CA GLY A 130 25.43 -1.17 11.67
C GLY A 130 26.61 -0.49 12.32
N GLY A 131 27.02 0.66 11.77
CA GLY A 131 27.54 1.68 12.65
C GLY A 131 26.51 1.61 13.75
N VAL A 132 26.92 1.08 14.89
CA VAL A 132 26.27 1.36 16.14
C VAL A 132 26.46 2.87 16.28
N GLU A 133 25.77 3.61 15.43
CA GLU A 133 25.19 4.89 15.68
C GLU A 133 23.97 4.58 16.58
N THR A 134 24.13 3.75 17.61
CA THR A 134 24.08 4.36 18.93
C THR A 134 25.08 5.51 18.89
N ALA A 135 24.70 6.61 18.22
CA ALA A 135 25.03 7.92 18.67
C ALA A 135 24.49 7.89 20.09
N PHE A 136 25.34 7.42 20.99
CA PHE A 136 25.24 7.68 22.39
C PHE A 136 25.24 9.19 22.38
N LEU A 137 24.03 9.76 22.37
CA LEU A 137 23.83 11.15 22.61
C LEU A 137 24.39 11.32 24.01
N LEU A 138 25.68 11.64 24.06
CA LEU A 138 26.22 12.47 25.11
C LEU A 138 25.51 13.81 24.90
N THR A 139 24.22 13.86 25.24
CA THR A 139 23.66 15.09 25.75
C THR A 139 24.57 15.41 26.90
N ASP A 140 25.30 16.51 26.77
CA ASP A 140 26.12 17.12 27.80
C ASP A 140 25.21 17.38 29.02
N ALA A 141 24.99 16.31 29.79
CA ALA A 141 24.33 16.37 31.07
C ALA A 141 25.39 16.91 32.01
N PRO A 142 25.09 18.01 32.75
CA PRO A 142 26.05 18.59 33.67
C PRO A 142 26.58 17.50 34.60
N VAL A 143 27.89 17.45 34.69
CA VAL A 143 28.68 16.46 35.41
C VAL A 143 28.36 16.53 36.89
N ASP A 144 27.35 15.79 37.34
CA ASP A 144 27.19 15.46 38.76
C ASP A 144 26.62 14.05 38.89
N GLU A 145 27.47 13.19 39.46
CA GLU A 145 27.19 11.86 40.00
C GLU A 145 27.09 10.66 39.03
N LEU A 146 28.27 10.07 38.77
CA LEU A 146 28.58 8.65 38.95
C LEU A 146 27.71 7.60 38.20
N SER A 147 28.15 7.20 37.01
CA SER A 147 28.35 5.78 36.61
C SER A 147 29.02 5.70 35.23
N VAL A 148 30.33 5.91 35.22
CA VAL A 148 31.16 5.79 34.03
C VAL A 148 31.32 4.30 33.68
N PHE A 149 30.72 3.84 32.58
CA PHE A 149 31.24 2.65 31.89
C PHE A 149 32.47 3.09 31.10
N GLN A 150 33.67 2.97 31.68
CA GLN A 150 34.91 3.13 30.91
C GLN A 150 35.10 1.87 30.06
N ILE A 151 35.03 2.01 28.74
CA ILE A 151 35.67 1.07 27.84
C ILE A 151 37.17 1.37 27.94
N GLU A 152 37.91 0.56 28.69
CA GLU A 152 39.36 0.66 28.74
C GLU A 152 39.90 0.09 27.42
N VAL A 153 40.20 0.97 26.46
CA VAL A 153 40.97 0.59 25.26
C VAL A 153 42.43 0.44 25.71
N THR A 154 42.79 -0.75 26.17
CA THR A 154 44.19 -1.11 26.44
C THR A 154 44.88 -1.22 25.09
N LYS A 155 45.61 -0.17 24.68
CA LYS A 155 46.57 -0.09 23.56
C LYS A 155 46.23 -0.93 22.31
N ILE A 156 45.83 -0.26 21.23
CA ILE A 156 46.14 -0.76 19.88
C ILE A 156 47.62 -0.41 19.63
N ASP A 157 48.50 -1.37 19.86
CA ASP A 157 49.88 -1.28 19.36
C ASP A 157 49.81 -1.58 17.85
N ILE A 158 49.80 -0.54 17.03
CA ILE A 158 50.11 -0.69 15.60
C ILE A 158 51.63 -0.77 15.53
N GLU A 159 52.17 -1.97 15.63
CA GLU A 159 53.57 -2.18 15.29
C GLU A 159 53.73 -1.96 13.78
N ASP A 160 54.39 -0.84 13.44
CA ASP A 160 54.84 -0.53 12.09
C ASP A 160 55.93 -1.53 11.68
N THR A 161 55.56 -2.63 11.03
CA THR A 161 56.53 -3.44 10.29
C THR A 161 56.74 -2.87 8.89
N SER A 162 57.35 -1.69 8.81
CA SER A 162 58.01 -1.22 7.60
C SER A 162 59.48 -0.92 7.88
N ASN A 163 60.33 -1.94 7.70
CA ASN A 163 61.74 -1.68 7.45
C ASN A 163 62.17 -2.36 6.14
N ASN A 164 62.09 -1.54 5.10
CA ASN A 164 62.75 -1.68 3.82
C ASN A 164 64.25 -1.41 4.00
N THR A 165 65.09 -2.44 4.03
CA THR A 165 66.40 -2.64 3.34
C THR A 165 67.24 -3.73 3.99
#